data_AF-F0EWY3-F1
#
_entry.id   AF-F0EWY3-F1
#
_cell.length_a   1.000
_cell.length_b   1.000
_cell.length_c   1.000
_cell.angle_alpha   90.00
_cell.angle_beta   90.00
_cell.angle_gamma   90.00
#
_symmetry.space_group_name_H-M   'P 1'
#
loop_
_entity.id
_entity.type
_entity.pdbx_description
1 polymer ?
#
loop_
_entity_poly.entity_id
_entity_poly.type
_entity_poly.pdbx_seq_one_letter_code
_entity_poly.pdbx_strand_id
1 'polypeptide(L)'
;MEINMNNLITRLENNRFIDDVRQNLTFNAAEYAALIALLQEIETRTRRRKTIDKRLASSLYEIPKLVWIWHLNLKHDPNHQDRSIVAELEDAWFELDALIGERILAAG
;
A
#
# COMPACT_ATOMS: atom_id res chain seq x y z
N MET A 1 -0.36 -27.51 -4.22
CA MET A 1 -1.39 -26.45 -4.08
C MET A 1 -0.69 -25.14 -3.74
N GLU A 2 -0.03 -24.52 -4.71
CA GLU A 2 0.86 -23.34 -4.51
C GLU A 2 0.37 -22.11 -5.29
N ILE A 3 -0.85 -22.18 -5.83
CA ILE A 3 -1.41 -21.25 -6.82
C ILE A 3 -1.98 -19.96 -6.18
N ASN A 4 -2.08 -19.86 -4.85
CA ASN A 4 -2.80 -18.76 -4.20
C ASN A 4 -1.91 -17.52 -3.92
N MET A 5 -0.72 -17.68 -3.34
CA MET A 5 0.08 -16.54 -2.88
C MET A 5 0.76 -15.77 -4.01
N ASN A 6 1.30 -16.47 -5.02
CA ASN A 6 1.93 -15.82 -6.18
C ASN A 6 0.94 -14.96 -6.98
N ASN A 7 -0.33 -15.38 -7.03
CA ASN A 7 -1.38 -14.57 -7.65
C ASN A 7 -1.66 -13.29 -6.85
N LEU A 8 -1.71 -13.38 -5.50
CA LEU A 8 -1.91 -12.20 -4.64
C LEU A 8 -0.75 -11.22 -4.76
N ILE A 9 0.49 -11.70 -4.77
CA ILE A 9 1.68 -10.85 -4.98
C ILE A 9 1.61 -10.16 -6.34
N THR A 10 1.26 -10.89 -7.40
CA THR A 10 1.13 -10.32 -8.74
C THR A 10 -0.01 -9.28 -8.82
N ARG A 11 -1.12 -9.49 -8.11
CA ARG A 11 -2.22 -8.51 -8.03
C ARG A 11 -1.82 -7.27 -7.23
N LEU A 12 -1.04 -7.45 -6.15
CA LEU A 12 -0.52 -6.36 -5.34
C LEU A 12 0.42 -5.46 -6.15
N GLU A 13 1.34 -6.06 -6.89
CA GLU A 13 2.30 -5.33 -7.74
C GLU A 13 1.65 -4.62 -8.95
N ASN A 14 0.50 -5.13 -9.41
CA ASN A 14 -0.24 -4.52 -10.52
C ASN A 14 -1.33 -3.53 -10.07
N ASN A 15 -1.51 -3.32 -8.75
CA ASN A 15 -2.44 -2.31 -8.26
C ASN A 15 -1.94 -0.91 -8.63
N ARG A 16 -2.82 -0.06 -9.16
CA ARG A 16 -2.40 1.21 -9.76
C ARG A 16 -2.37 2.38 -8.80
N PHE A 17 -2.75 2.20 -7.53
CA PHE A 17 -2.87 3.30 -6.58
C PHE A 17 -1.58 4.12 -6.47
N ILE A 18 -0.43 3.45 -6.32
CA ILE A 18 0.86 4.12 -6.23
C ILE A 18 1.24 4.81 -7.54
N ASP A 19 0.91 4.22 -8.70
CA ASP A 19 1.16 4.83 -9.99
C ASP A 19 0.28 6.07 -10.22
N ASP A 20 -0.99 6.03 -9.80
CA ASP A 20 -1.89 7.18 -9.86
C ASP A 20 -1.39 8.34 -8.98
N VAL A 21 -0.88 8.05 -7.78
CA VAL A 21 -0.26 9.06 -6.92
C VAL A 21 1.02 9.62 -7.56
N ARG A 22 1.86 8.76 -8.14
CA ARG A 22 3.17 9.14 -8.71
C ARG A 22 3.09 9.93 -10.00
N GLN A 23 2.24 9.49 -10.91
CA GLN A 23 2.22 9.94 -12.30
C GLN A 23 1.14 11.01 -12.50
N ASN A 24 -0.01 10.82 -11.85
CA ASN A 24 -1.18 11.66 -12.06
C ASN A 24 -1.40 12.65 -10.90
N LEU A 25 -0.69 12.49 -9.78
CA LEU A 25 -0.87 13.28 -8.55
C LEU A 25 -2.33 13.24 -8.06
N THR A 26 -2.97 12.07 -8.18
CA THR A 26 -4.38 11.86 -7.82
C THR A 26 -4.53 10.75 -6.80
N PHE A 27 -5.43 10.95 -5.83
CA PHE A 27 -5.86 9.88 -4.94
C PHE A 27 -6.99 9.07 -5.59
N ASN A 28 -6.66 7.95 -6.23
CA ASN A 28 -7.67 7.07 -6.79
C ASN A 28 -8.29 6.17 -5.70
N ALA A 29 -9.39 6.61 -5.11
CA ALA A 29 -10.07 5.90 -4.03
C ALA A 29 -10.49 4.46 -4.39
N ALA A 30 -10.81 4.19 -5.66
CA ALA A 30 -11.19 2.85 -6.10
C ALA A 30 -9.99 1.90 -6.12
N GLU A 31 -8.84 2.36 -6.63
CA GLU A 31 -7.59 1.57 -6.60
C GLU A 31 -7.06 1.41 -5.17
N TYR A 32 -7.23 2.43 -4.32
CA TYR A 32 -6.90 2.34 -2.89
C TYR A 32 -7.75 1.29 -2.16
N ALA A 33 -9.07 1.31 -2.36
CA ALA A 33 -9.94 0.30 -1.78
C ALA A 33 -9.59 -1.12 -2.27
N ALA A 34 -9.22 -1.27 -3.55
CA ALA A 34 -8.74 -2.53 -4.09
C ALA A 34 -7.41 -2.98 -3.45
N LEU A 35 -6.50 -2.04 -3.17
CA LEU A 35 -5.25 -2.29 -2.46
C LEU A 35 -5.52 -2.79 -1.04
N ILE A 36 -6.39 -2.12 -0.28
CA ILE A 36 -6.75 -2.53 1.08
C ILE A 36 -7.36 -3.93 1.10
N ALA A 37 -8.28 -4.23 0.17
CA ALA A 37 -8.87 -5.56 0.05
C ALA A 37 -7.82 -6.65 -0.23
N LEU A 38 -6.84 -6.36 -1.10
CA LEU A 38 -5.71 -7.27 -1.37
C LEU A 38 -4.86 -7.51 -0.12
N LEU A 39 -4.53 -6.45 0.62
CA LEU A 39 -3.72 -6.53 1.84
C LEU A 39 -4.43 -7.32 2.94
N GLN A 40 -5.75 -7.16 3.11
CA GLN A 40 -6.55 -7.96 4.05
C GLN A 40 -6.62 -9.44 3.66
N GLU A 41 -6.70 -9.74 2.35
CA GLU A 41 -6.61 -11.12 1.88
C GLU A 41 -5.22 -11.70 2.17
N ILE A 42 -4.15 -10.94 1.93
CA ILE A 42 -2.77 -11.33 2.25
C ILE A 42 -2.63 -11.60 3.75
N GLU A 43 -3.06 -10.69 4.62
CA GLU A 43 -3.06 -10.85 6.08
C GLU A 43 -3.70 -12.18 6.50
N THR A 44 -4.90 -12.46 5.99
CA THR A 44 -5.62 -13.69 6.30
C THR A 44 -4.84 -14.95 5.91
N ARG A 45 -4.11 -14.89 4.79
CA ARG A 45 -3.33 -16.01 4.24
C ARG A 45 -1.95 -16.16 4.90
N THR A 46 -1.41 -15.11 5.50
CA THR A 46 -0.10 -15.09 6.16
C THR A 46 -0.19 -15.25 7.68
N ARG A 47 -1.34 -15.03 8.32
CA ARG A 47 -1.54 -15.05 9.78
C ARG A 47 -1.02 -16.28 10.55
N ARG A 48 -0.84 -17.41 9.89
CA ARG A 48 -0.32 -18.66 10.49
C ARG A 48 1.05 -19.09 9.96
N ARG A 49 1.65 -18.27 9.09
CA ARG A 49 2.96 -18.54 8.49
C ARG A 49 4.04 -17.89 9.34
N LYS A 50 5.10 -18.63 9.65
CA LYS A 50 6.30 -18.14 10.36
C LYS A 50 7.22 -17.29 9.49
N THR A 51 7.02 -17.33 8.17
CA THR A 51 7.82 -16.61 7.21
C THR A 51 6.93 -16.16 6.07
N ILE A 52 7.24 -15.00 5.51
CA ILE A 52 6.62 -14.47 4.30
C ILE A 52 7.61 -14.53 3.15
N ASP A 53 7.07 -14.60 1.94
CA ASP A 53 7.86 -14.56 0.72
C ASP A 53 8.62 -13.22 0.62
N LYS A 54 9.89 -13.26 0.17
CA LYS A 54 10.74 -12.06 0.10
C LYS A 54 10.21 -11.02 -0.88
N ARG A 55 9.62 -11.45 -2.00
CA ARG A 55 8.99 -10.55 -2.98
C ARG A 55 7.79 -9.86 -2.36
N LEU A 56 6.94 -10.61 -1.66
CA LEU A 56 5.83 -10.05 -0.88
C LEU A 56 6.31 -9.04 0.16
N ALA A 57 7.33 -9.39 0.96
CA ALA A 57 7.90 -8.50 1.97
C ALA A 57 8.36 -7.18 1.35
N SER A 58 9.06 -7.24 0.20
CA SER A 58 9.53 -6.06 -0.52
C SER A 58 8.37 -5.12 -0.88
N SER A 59 7.31 -5.66 -1.51
CA SER A 59 6.14 -4.86 -1.88
C SER A 59 5.46 -4.25 -0.66
N LEU A 60 5.30 -5.02 0.42
CA LEU A 60 4.69 -4.57 1.67
C LEU A 60 5.48 -3.41 2.31
N TYR A 61 6.81 -3.47 2.33
CA TYR A 61 7.63 -2.37 2.86
C TYR A 61 7.60 -1.11 1.98
N GLU A 62 7.47 -1.28 0.66
CA GLU A 62 7.53 -0.15 -0.28
C GLU A 62 6.24 0.67 -0.31
N ILE A 63 5.07 0.03 -0.23
CA ILE A 63 3.76 0.69 -0.35
C ILE A 63 3.59 1.88 0.62
N PRO A 64 3.65 1.72 1.96
CA PRO A 64 3.43 2.83 2.89
C PRO A 64 4.56 3.88 2.77
N LYS A 65 5.79 3.45 2.49
CA LYS A 65 6.93 4.35 2.28
C LYS A 65 6.70 5.28 1.09
N LEU A 66 6.19 4.76 -0.03
CA LEU A 66 5.90 5.56 -1.22
C LEU A 66 4.77 6.55 -0.97
N VAL A 67 3.69 6.12 -0.30
CA VAL A 67 2.59 7.02 0.10
C VAL A 67 3.13 8.18 0.95
N TRP A 68 3.95 7.88 1.96
CA TRP A 68 4.55 8.90 2.82
C TRP A 68 5.45 9.88 2.05
N ILE A 69 6.29 9.38 1.14
CA ILE A 69 7.15 10.23 0.30
C ILE A 69 6.29 11.21 -0.52
N TRP A 70 5.19 10.74 -1.12
CA TRP A 70 4.32 11.61 -1.92
C TRP A 70 3.51 12.58 -1.07
N HIS A 71 3.05 12.17 0.11
CA HIS A 71 2.47 13.10 1.08
C HIS A 71 3.43 14.25 1.36
N LEU A 72 4.70 13.95 1.70
CA LEU A 72 5.71 14.98 1.97
C LEU A 72 5.99 15.87 0.76
N ASN A 73 6.14 15.27 -0.43
CA ASN A 73 6.39 16.02 -1.66
C ASN A 73 5.26 17.03 -1.94
N LEU A 74 3.99 16.60 -1.87
CA LEU A 74 2.83 17.45 -2.16
C LEU A 74 2.56 18.46 -1.04
N LYS A 75 2.80 18.09 0.22
CA LYS A 75 2.69 18.99 1.37
C LYS A 75 3.64 20.18 1.25
N HIS A 76 4.85 19.93 0.77
CA HIS A 76 5.89 20.95 0.62
C HIS A 76 5.96 21.61 -0.77
N ASP A 77 5.15 21.18 -1.74
CA ASP A 77 5.08 21.82 -3.06
C ASP A 77 4.28 23.13 -2.99
N PRO A 78 4.91 24.30 -3.24
CA PRO A 78 4.22 25.59 -3.26
C PRO A 78 3.30 25.77 -4.47
N ASN A 79 3.46 24.96 -5.53
CA ASN A 79 2.67 25.04 -6.75
C ASN A 79 1.46 24.09 -6.75
N HIS A 80 1.39 23.17 -5.78
CA HIS A 80 0.28 22.24 -5.67
C HIS A 80 -0.91 22.91 -4.98
N GLN A 81 -1.95 23.19 -5.77
CA GLN A 81 -3.11 23.96 -5.31
C GLN A 81 -4.16 23.09 -4.60
N ASP A 82 -4.25 21.81 -4.95
CA ASP A 82 -5.17 20.88 -4.31
C ASP A 82 -4.56 20.30 -3.04
N ARG A 83 -5.07 20.69 -1.87
CA ARG A 83 -4.58 20.17 -0.60
C ARG A 83 -5.34 18.95 -0.14
N SER A 84 -6.42 18.52 -0.81
CA SER A 84 -7.22 17.38 -0.36
C SER A 84 -6.41 16.09 -0.38
N ILE A 85 -5.66 15.87 -1.47
CA ILE A 85 -4.80 14.70 -1.62
C ILE A 85 -3.73 14.59 -0.53
N VAL A 86 -3.25 15.71 0.02
CA VAL A 86 -2.26 15.69 1.09
C VAL A 86 -2.83 15.02 2.34
N ALA A 87 -4.06 15.36 2.71
CA ALA A 87 -4.76 14.74 3.84
C ALA A 87 -5.12 13.29 3.55
N GLU A 88 -5.60 12.98 2.33
CA GLU A 88 -5.94 11.61 1.94
C GLU A 88 -4.72 10.68 1.96
N LEU A 89 -3.54 11.16 1.53
CA LEU A 89 -2.29 10.40 1.62
C LEU A 89 -1.79 10.24 3.06
N GLU A 90 -2.06 11.21 3.93
CA GLU A 90 -1.73 11.10 5.37
C GLU A 90 -2.58 10.01 6.02
N ASP A 91 -3.90 10.06 5.83
CA ASP A 91 -4.84 9.05 6.32
C ASP A 91 -4.50 7.66 5.77
N ALA A 92 -4.23 7.57 4.45
CA ALA A 92 -3.88 6.33 3.81
C ALA A 92 -2.55 5.76 4.32
N TRP A 93 -1.57 6.61 4.64
CA TRP A 93 -0.32 6.16 5.25
C TRP A 93 -0.55 5.55 6.62
N PHE A 94 -1.32 6.20 7.49
CA PHE A 94 -1.66 5.66 8.81
C PHE A 94 -2.36 4.29 8.71
N GLU A 95 -3.34 4.15 7.80
CA GLU A 95 -4.05 2.88 7.61
C GLU A 95 -3.11 1.78 7.06
N LEU A 96 -2.28 2.11 6.07
CA LEU A 96 -1.35 1.15 5.47
C LEU A 96 -0.25 0.73 6.44
N ASP A 97 0.29 1.65 7.25
CA ASP A 97 1.31 1.33 8.25
C ASP A 97 0.75 0.39 9.32
N ALA A 98 -0.45 0.66 9.83
CA ALA A 98 -1.12 -0.21 10.80
C ALA A 98 -1.44 -1.59 10.19
N LEU A 99 -1.99 -1.65 8.98
CA LEU A 99 -2.34 -2.90 8.32
C LEU A 99 -1.10 -3.74 7.98
N ILE A 100 -0.07 -3.12 7.39
CA ILE A 100 1.09 -3.83 6.92
C ILE A 100 2.08 -4.10 8.05
N GLY A 101 2.47 -3.05 8.78
CA GLY A 101 3.47 -3.11 9.83
C GLY A 101 3.02 -3.98 10.99
N GLU A 102 1.84 -3.70 11.55
CA GLU A 102 1.39 -4.38 12.77
C GLU A 102 0.73 -5.73 12.48
N ARG A 103 -0.08 -5.84 11.42
CA ARG A 103 -0.94 -7.01 11.22
C ARG A 103 -0.36 -8.05 10.27
N ILE A 104 0.49 -7.65 9.32
CA ILE A 104 1.10 -8.59 8.36
C ILE A 104 2.55 -8.90 8.74
N LEU A 105 3.37 -7.88 8.97
CA LEU A 105 4.81 -8.04 9.18
C LEU A 105 5.16 -8.42 10.63
N ALA A 106 4.53 -7.81 11.63
CA ALA A 106 4.77 -8.17 13.04
C ALA A 106 4.10 -9.49 13.48
N ALA A 107 3.22 -10.06 12.64
CA ALA A 107 2.55 -11.34 12.90
C ALA A 107 3.37 -12.57 12.44
N GLY A 108 4.51 -12.37 11.77
CA GLY A 108 5.37 -13.41 11.19
C GLY A 108 6.48 -13.89 12.11
#